data_AF-A0A5M6DPZ6-F1
#
_entry.id   AF-A0A5M6DPZ6-F1
#
_cell.length_a   1.000
_cell.length_b   1.000
_cell.length_c   1.000
_cell.angle_alpha   90.00
_cell.angle_beta   90.00
_cell.angle_gamma   90.00
#
_symmetry.space_group_name_H-M   'P 1'
#
loop_
_entity.id
_entity.type
_entity.pdbx_description
1 polymer ?
#
loop_
_entity_poly.entity_id
_entity_poly.type
_entity_poly.pdbx_seq_one_letter_code
_entity_poly.pdbx_strand_id
1 'polypeptide(L)'
;MNLLRPLAFILLYTFLLNPAFALDKGLKALSQKKYDKAFAIFSDRLADNPNDVVASYGLSKILAQKSFAQYDIERAYVHVVNAREMYKQLDEKGRKKLSKTEVQENKILALQQHIDSVAFQNAVLANDPEALEQFMKTHVTSPQLESAEILKSQLEYLIVQKVNTYEAYANYMKKYPKSKKIPEARKTYDLLLYKTFTADGTLQAYKNFIANFQESPYLEEAIVKFEQLEFKSLLTENSLEGYEKFVNENPDSKYRKWAEDSIYARFTSFPSIKDYEDFISKYPNNRNVRNAWDKLYVLYNDSGTPESYEAFKARYPNYREPYQLENDIELSQFGAKMLNTNFLGFEEDQVDAYIALAAPTEQAITVLKLRIKPWLDAHQYQKCINYLTKYQSYFHQKSYRLSSWIDTLVKARDSYEKNKKVTAFTLN
;
A
#
# COMPACT_ATOMS: atom_id res chain seq x y z
N MET A 1 10.67 97.81 60.71
CA MET A 1 10.68 96.80 59.62
C MET A 1 10.88 95.44 60.28
N ASN A 2 9.82 94.63 60.28
CA ASN A 2 9.72 93.18 60.54
C ASN A 2 10.27 92.64 61.88
N LEU A 3 9.40 92.25 62.84
CA LEU A 3 8.68 90.95 62.94
C LEU A 3 9.69 89.81 63.16
N LEU A 4 9.67 88.91 64.16
CA LEU A 4 8.67 88.37 65.10
C LEU A 4 9.44 87.56 66.19
N ARG A 5 8.96 87.52 67.45
CA ARG A 5 9.16 86.38 68.37
C ARG A 5 8.27 85.21 67.88
N PRO A 6 8.61 83.91 68.05
CA PRO A 6 8.05 83.19 69.20
C PRO A 6 8.77 81.91 69.71
N LEU A 7 8.44 81.58 70.97
CA LEU A 7 8.20 80.26 71.58
C LEU A 7 9.18 79.10 71.37
N ALA A 8 9.90 78.77 72.45
CA ALA A 8 10.42 77.43 72.71
C ALA A 8 9.25 76.51 73.12
N PHE A 9 8.89 75.58 72.24
CA PHE A 9 7.95 74.48 72.54
C PHE A 9 8.76 73.20 72.77
N ILE A 10 8.55 72.61 73.96
CA ILE A 10 9.06 71.30 74.37
C ILE A 10 8.45 70.23 73.46
N LEU A 11 9.28 69.51 72.70
CA LEU A 11 8.86 68.29 71.99
C LEU A 11 9.39 67.07 72.73
N LEU A 12 8.57 66.56 73.64
CA LEU A 12 8.75 65.29 74.33
C LEU A 12 8.57 64.17 73.29
N TYR A 13 9.68 63.60 72.80
CA TYR A 13 9.65 62.47 71.87
C TYR A 13 9.27 61.21 72.67
N THR A 14 7.98 60.91 72.75
CA THR A 14 7.50 59.63 73.27
C THR A 14 7.84 58.53 72.26
N PHE A 15 8.80 57.70 72.65
CA PHE A 15 9.12 56.43 72.00
C PHE A 15 7.89 55.52 72.11
N LEU A 16 6.99 55.55 71.11
CA LEU A 16 6.01 54.50 70.92
C LEU A 16 6.75 53.26 70.45
N LEU A 17 7.12 52.41 71.40
CA LEU A 17 7.48 51.01 71.19
C LEU A 17 6.31 50.32 70.47
N ASN A 18 6.37 50.29 69.15
CA ASN A 18 5.64 49.29 68.37
C ASN A 18 6.13 47.91 68.87
N PRO A 19 5.26 46.98 69.28
CA PRO A 19 5.70 45.62 69.55
C PRO A 19 6.08 45.01 68.20
N ALA A 20 7.36 45.16 67.83
CA ALA A 20 7.98 44.37 66.80
C ALA A 20 7.81 42.91 67.22
N PHE A 21 6.86 42.22 66.60
CA PHE A 21 6.71 40.78 66.75
C PHE A 21 8.09 40.17 66.55
N ALA A 22 8.65 39.58 67.61
CA ALA A 22 10.01 39.08 67.60
C ALA A 22 10.13 38.08 66.45
N LEU A 23 10.88 38.47 65.40
CA LEU A 23 11.15 37.61 64.26
C LEU A 23 11.76 36.32 64.80
N ASP A 24 11.19 35.19 64.41
CA ASP A 24 11.68 33.88 64.80
C ASP A 24 13.21 33.81 64.65
N LYS A 25 13.91 33.31 65.67
CA LYS A 25 15.39 33.33 65.69
C LYS A 25 15.99 32.59 64.49
N GLY A 26 15.34 31.50 64.04
CA GLY A 26 15.76 30.74 62.87
C GLY A 26 15.52 31.53 61.58
N LEU A 27 14.34 32.12 61.42
CA LEU A 27 14.02 32.95 60.24
C LEU A 27 14.90 34.20 60.15
N LYS A 28 15.28 34.80 61.29
CA LYS A 28 16.25 35.90 61.35
C LYS A 28 17.66 35.47 60.92
N ALA A 29 18.10 34.27 61.33
CA ALA A 29 19.39 33.75 60.88
C ALA A 29 19.36 33.45 59.36
N LEU A 30 18.24 32.92 58.87
CA LEU A 30 18.01 32.66 57.45
C LEU A 30 18.05 33.95 56.60
N SER A 31 17.38 35.02 57.03
CA SER A 31 17.40 36.30 56.30
C SER A 31 18.78 36.96 56.26
N GLN A 32 19.65 36.63 57.23
CA GLN A 32 21.06 37.05 57.28
C GLN A 32 22.00 36.09 56.53
N LYS A 33 21.48 35.11 55.78
CA LYS A 33 22.25 34.07 55.08
C LYS A 33 23.17 33.23 55.99
N LYS A 34 22.88 33.17 57.30
CA LYS A 34 23.60 32.34 58.25
C LYS A 34 23.01 30.93 58.23
N TYR A 35 23.22 30.21 57.13
CA TYR A 35 22.51 28.96 56.83
C TYR A 35 22.75 27.86 57.86
N ASP A 36 24.00 27.60 58.27
CA ASP A 36 24.30 26.56 59.26
C ASP A 36 23.63 26.83 60.60
N LYS A 37 23.63 28.10 61.03
CA LYS A 37 22.95 28.53 62.25
C LYS A 37 21.44 28.37 62.15
N ALA A 38 20.85 28.77 61.03
CA ALA A 38 19.42 28.64 60.81
C ALA A 38 19.00 27.16 60.74
N PHE A 39 19.81 26.33 60.07
CA PHE A 39 19.62 24.88 59.98
C PHE A 39 19.61 24.24 61.36
N ALA A 40 20.64 24.49 62.19
CA ALA A 40 20.70 23.98 63.56
C ALA A 40 19.47 24.38 64.39
N ILE A 41 19.08 25.66 64.37
CA ILE A 41 17.91 26.15 65.11
C ILE A 41 16.62 25.43 64.70
N PHE A 42 16.40 25.23 63.39
CA PHE A 42 15.18 24.57 62.95
C PHE A 42 15.22 23.05 63.15
N SER A 43 16.38 22.41 62.99
CA SER A 43 16.57 20.99 63.28
C SER A 43 16.30 20.68 64.75
N ASP A 44 16.85 21.46 65.68
CA ASP A 44 16.61 21.30 67.12
C ASP A 44 15.11 21.46 67.44
N ARG A 45 14.45 22.45 66.83
CA ARG A 45 13.00 22.65 67.01
C ARG A 45 12.16 21.48 66.50
N LEU A 46 12.55 20.84 65.40
CA LEU A 46 11.85 19.65 64.91
C LEU A 46 12.15 18.41 65.73
N ALA A 47 13.32 18.34 66.39
CA ALA A 47 13.61 17.28 67.35
C ALA A 47 12.70 17.38 68.58
N ASP A 48 12.44 18.59 69.07
CA ASP A 48 11.54 18.83 70.20
C ASP A 48 10.05 18.78 69.80
N ASN A 49 9.71 19.30 68.63
CA ASN A 49 8.35 19.36 68.10
C ASN A 49 8.33 19.03 66.59
N PRO A 50 8.12 17.75 66.23
CA PRO A 50 8.10 17.31 64.84
C PRO A 50 7.05 18.01 63.94
N ASN A 51 6.00 18.57 64.56
CA ASN A 51 4.90 19.24 63.87
C ASN A 51 5.06 20.77 63.80
N ASP A 52 6.26 21.31 64.11
CA ASP A 52 6.51 22.74 64.04
C ASP A 52 6.52 23.25 62.59
N VAL A 53 5.46 23.97 62.25
CA VAL A 53 5.24 24.56 60.91
C VAL A 53 6.35 25.54 60.52
N VAL A 54 6.83 26.35 61.47
CA VAL A 54 7.84 27.39 61.21
C VAL A 54 9.20 26.73 60.96
N ALA A 55 9.53 25.71 61.75
CA ALA A 55 10.78 24.97 61.58
C ALA A 55 10.79 24.15 60.28
N SER A 56 9.69 23.48 59.94
CA SER A 56 9.54 22.77 58.66
C SER A 56 9.65 23.73 57.46
N TYR A 57 8.95 24.87 57.48
CA TYR A 57 9.06 25.89 56.43
C TYR A 57 10.49 26.45 56.32
N GLY A 58 11.12 26.72 57.46
CA GLY A 58 12.48 27.25 57.53
C GLY A 58 13.53 26.29 56.96
N LEU A 59 13.49 25.00 57.35
CA LEU A 59 14.38 23.98 56.79
C LEU A 59 14.17 23.79 55.30
N SER A 60 12.92 23.73 54.85
CA SER A 60 12.62 23.64 53.42
C SER A 60 13.26 24.79 52.64
N LYS A 61 13.10 26.04 53.13
CA LYS A 61 13.65 27.23 52.47
C LYS A 61 15.18 27.24 52.42
N ILE A 62 15.86 26.68 53.43
CA ILE A 62 17.33 26.56 53.48
C ILE A 62 17.83 25.45 52.55
N LEU A 63 17.22 24.26 52.63
CA LEU A 63 17.59 23.10 51.83
C LEU A 63 17.38 23.33 50.33
N ALA A 64 16.46 24.23 49.97
CA ALA A 64 16.26 24.68 48.60
C ALA A 64 17.31 25.70 48.10
N GLN A 65 18.23 26.20 48.95
CA GLN A 65 19.26 27.16 48.53
C GLN A 65 20.49 26.44 47.98
N LYS A 66 20.80 26.62 46.68
CA LYS A 66 22.00 26.05 46.05
C LYS A 66 23.32 26.50 46.70
N SER A 67 23.33 27.62 47.44
CA SER A 67 24.50 28.12 48.17
C SER A 67 24.69 27.47 49.53
N PHE A 68 23.73 26.69 50.00
CA PHE A 68 23.84 25.95 51.25
C PHE A 68 24.61 24.64 51.02
N ALA A 69 25.56 24.34 51.90
CA ALA A 69 26.43 23.17 51.77
C ALA A 69 25.66 21.83 51.77
N GLN A 70 24.53 21.76 52.47
CA GLN A 70 23.64 20.60 52.48
C GLN A 70 22.41 20.80 51.60
N TYR A 71 22.53 21.57 50.51
CA TYR A 71 21.48 21.71 49.51
C TYR A 71 20.94 20.34 49.10
N ASP A 72 19.63 20.16 49.23
CA ASP A 72 18.95 18.91 48.92
C ASP A 72 17.48 19.24 48.63
N ILE A 73 17.13 19.21 47.34
CA ILE A 73 15.80 19.62 46.89
C ILE A 73 14.71 18.63 47.33
N GLU A 74 15.05 17.34 47.46
CA GLU A 74 14.11 16.28 47.86
C GLU A 74 13.81 16.40 49.35
N ARG A 75 14.84 16.62 50.17
CA ARG A 75 14.62 16.93 51.60
C ARG A 75 13.88 18.25 51.78
N ALA A 76 14.16 19.25 50.95
CA ALA A 76 13.41 20.51 50.97
C ALA A 76 11.91 20.28 50.69
N TYR A 77 11.59 19.38 49.76
CA TYR A 77 10.22 18.99 49.43
C TYR A 77 9.53 18.28 50.61
N VAL A 78 10.18 17.31 51.24
CA VAL A 78 9.63 16.63 52.43
C VAL A 78 9.24 17.64 53.51
N HIS A 79 10.13 18.60 53.80
CA HIS A 79 9.85 19.62 54.80
C HIS A 79 8.75 20.63 54.38
N VAL A 80 8.62 20.98 53.09
CA VAL A 80 7.54 21.89 52.65
C VAL A 80 6.17 21.21 52.70
N VAL A 81 6.11 19.93 52.35
CA VAL A 81 4.89 19.12 52.45
C VAL A 81 4.49 19.00 53.92
N ASN A 82 5.42 18.69 54.81
CA ASN A 82 5.16 18.67 56.26
C ASN A 82 4.66 20.03 56.76
N ALA A 83 5.31 21.13 56.37
CA ALA A 83 4.87 22.48 56.74
C ALA A 83 3.44 22.76 56.26
N ARG A 84 3.10 22.38 55.02
CA ARG A 84 1.77 22.55 54.43
C ARG A 84 0.71 21.74 55.18
N GLU A 85 0.96 20.45 55.41
CA GLU A 85 -0.01 19.59 56.10
C GLU A 85 -0.20 20.01 57.56
N MET A 86 0.87 20.37 58.27
CA MET A 86 0.79 20.87 59.64
C MET A 86 0.10 22.24 59.71
N TYR A 87 0.31 23.13 58.74
CA TYR A 87 -0.38 24.43 58.68
C TYR A 87 -1.90 24.24 58.55
N LYS A 88 -2.37 23.27 57.75
CA LYS A 88 -3.80 22.96 57.60
C LYS A 88 -4.44 22.50 58.92
N GLN A 89 -3.68 21.79 59.75
CA GLN A 89 -4.13 21.25 61.03
C GLN A 89 -4.17 22.30 62.15
N LEU A 90 -3.61 23.50 61.95
CA LEU A 90 -3.66 24.57 62.95
C LEU A 90 -5.08 25.05 63.21
N ASP A 91 -5.36 25.37 64.47
CA ASP A 91 -6.56 26.09 64.88
C ASP A 91 -6.56 27.55 64.40
N GLU A 92 -7.69 28.24 64.52
CA GLU A 92 -7.81 29.64 64.09
C GLU A 92 -6.80 30.56 64.78
N LYS A 93 -6.49 30.29 66.06
CA LYS A 93 -5.53 31.06 66.84
C LYS A 93 -4.11 30.87 66.30
N GLY A 94 -3.71 29.64 65.99
CA GLY A 94 -2.44 29.30 65.38
C GLY A 94 -2.27 29.93 64.01
N ARG A 95 -3.29 29.83 63.14
CA ARG A 95 -3.28 30.49 61.83
C ARG A 95 -3.18 32.01 61.94
N LYS A 96 -3.91 32.64 62.87
CA LYS A 96 -3.86 34.10 63.12
C LYS A 96 -2.51 34.57 63.67
N LYS A 97 -1.79 33.71 64.40
CA LYS A 97 -0.42 33.99 64.85
C LYS A 97 0.55 33.99 63.67
N LEU A 98 0.41 33.03 62.76
CA LEU A 98 1.29 32.89 61.60
C LEU A 98 0.96 33.86 60.46
N SER A 99 -0.27 34.35 60.35
CA SER A 99 -0.69 35.30 59.30
C SER A 99 0.08 36.63 59.32
N LYS A 100 0.68 36.97 60.46
CA LYS A 100 1.55 38.17 60.63
C LYS A 100 3.04 37.88 60.38
N THR A 101 3.39 36.66 59.97
CA THR A 101 4.77 36.22 59.74
C THR A 101 4.99 35.92 58.25
N GLU A 102 6.21 35.53 57.87
CA GLU A 102 6.50 35.04 56.51
C GLU A 102 5.98 33.61 56.27
N VAL A 103 5.52 32.92 57.31
CA VAL A 103 5.01 31.53 57.26
C VAL A 103 3.50 31.57 57.07
N GLN A 104 3.06 31.96 55.88
CA GLN A 104 1.65 32.00 55.50
C GLN A 104 1.35 30.88 54.50
N GLU A 105 0.10 30.43 54.41
CA GLU A 105 -0.31 29.38 53.49
C GLU A 105 0.14 29.63 52.04
N ASN A 106 -0.12 30.83 51.52
CA ASN A 106 0.32 31.23 50.18
C ASN A 106 1.85 31.22 50.00
N LYS A 107 2.62 31.51 51.06
CA LYS A 107 4.09 31.47 51.04
C LYS A 107 4.61 30.03 51.08
N ILE A 108 3.98 29.15 51.85
CA ILE A 108 4.28 27.72 51.87
C ILE A 108 4.00 27.10 50.49
N LEU A 109 2.84 27.42 49.90
CA LEU A 109 2.47 26.95 48.56
C LEU A 109 3.43 27.50 47.49
N ALA A 110 3.80 28.78 47.55
CA ALA A 110 4.77 29.36 46.63
C ALA A 110 6.17 28.72 46.76
N LEU A 111 6.61 28.41 47.98
CA LEU A 111 7.86 27.68 48.21
C LEU A 111 7.79 26.27 47.65
N GLN A 112 6.68 25.57 47.85
CA GLN A 112 6.49 24.24 47.26
C GLN A 112 6.53 24.30 45.73
N GLN A 113 5.82 25.23 45.09
CA GLN A 113 5.85 25.39 43.64
C GLN A 113 7.25 25.71 43.11
N HIS A 114 8.04 26.49 43.87
CA HIS A 114 9.44 26.74 43.53
C HIS A 114 10.27 25.45 43.58
N ILE A 115 10.11 24.66 44.65
CA ILE A 115 10.80 23.37 44.82
C ILE A 115 10.40 22.39 43.72
N ASP A 116 9.10 22.26 43.43
CA ASP A 116 8.56 21.44 42.34
C ASP A 116 9.16 21.85 40.99
N SER A 117 9.29 23.16 40.72
CA SER A 117 9.90 23.68 39.49
C SER A 117 11.39 23.31 39.38
N VAL A 118 12.14 23.38 40.47
CA VAL A 118 13.55 22.97 40.49
C VAL A 118 13.71 21.46 40.32
N ALA A 119 12.88 20.66 41.01
CA ALA A 119 12.88 19.21 40.87
C ALA A 119 12.52 18.77 39.44
N PHE A 120 11.53 19.42 38.82
CA PHE A 120 11.19 19.22 37.42
C PHE A 120 12.37 19.54 36.49
N GLN A 121 13.04 20.69 36.69
CA GLN A 121 14.22 21.04 35.90
C GLN A 121 15.34 20.01 36.03
N ASN A 122 15.59 19.49 37.24
CA ASN A 122 16.57 18.42 37.45
C ASN A 122 16.18 17.15 36.69
N ALA A 123 14.91 16.75 36.73
CA ALA A 123 14.40 15.60 35.98
C ALA A 123 14.52 15.78 34.46
N VAL A 124 14.25 16.99 33.96
CA VAL A 124 14.45 17.33 32.53
C VAL A 124 15.92 17.25 32.14
N LEU A 125 16.83 17.78 32.98
CA LEU A 125 18.28 17.76 32.71
C LEU A 125 18.87 16.34 32.74
N ALA A 126 18.27 15.42 33.49
CA ALA A 126 18.67 14.01 33.47
C ALA A 126 18.46 13.35 32.10
N ASN A 127 17.55 13.90 31.27
CA ASN A 127 17.23 13.40 29.93
C ASN A 127 16.86 11.92 29.92
N ASP A 128 16.10 11.51 30.94
CA ASP A 128 15.77 10.12 31.25
C ASP A 128 14.26 10.01 31.61
N PRO A 129 13.46 9.18 30.90
CA PRO A 129 12.04 9.01 31.20
C PRO A 129 11.74 8.60 32.65
N GLU A 130 12.65 7.84 33.26
CA GLU A 130 12.58 7.35 34.63
C GLU A 130 12.72 8.49 35.64
N ALA A 131 13.56 9.48 35.37
CA ALA A 131 13.69 10.67 36.21
C ALA A 131 12.40 11.50 36.21
N LEU A 132 11.74 11.65 35.05
CA LEU A 132 10.44 12.32 34.95
C LEU A 132 9.33 11.52 35.63
N GLU A 133 9.35 10.19 35.52
CA GLU A 133 8.44 9.30 36.25
C GLU A 133 8.60 9.46 37.76
N GLN A 134 9.83 9.51 38.25
CA GLN A 134 10.10 9.70 39.67
C GLN A 134 9.61 11.07 40.16
N PHE A 135 9.86 12.14 39.38
CA PHE A 135 9.32 13.45 39.66
C PHE A 135 7.79 13.44 39.78
N MET A 136 7.08 12.84 38.82
CA MET A 136 5.62 12.76 38.83
C MET A 136 5.08 11.95 40.02
N LYS A 137 5.80 10.91 40.46
CA LYS A 137 5.45 10.12 41.64
C LYS A 137 5.66 10.86 42.96
N THR A 138 6.74 11.63 43.08
CA THR A 138 7.04 12.38 44.31
C THR A 138 6.22 13.67 44.40
N HIS A 139 6.13 14.43 43.30
CA HIS A 139 5.54 15.78 43.25
C HIS A 139 4.10 15.79 42.70
N VAL A 140 3.22 14.97 43.28
CA VAL A 140 1.85 14.70 42.77
C VAL A 140 0.91 15.90 42.71
N THR A 141 1.27 17.04 43.30
CA THR A 141 0.50 18.29 43.23
C THR A 141 1.20 19.38 42.41
N SER A 142 2.28 19.05 41.71
CA SER A 142 3.05 20.01 40.93
C SER A 142 2.23 20.54 39.74
N PRO A 143 2.29 21.86 39.45
CA PRO A 143 1.75 22.41 38.21
C PRO A 143 2.41 21.88 36.92
N GLN A 144 3.59 21.26 37.03
CA GLN A 144 4.38 20.77 35.89
C GLN A 144 4.08 19.31 35.50
N LEU A 145 3.13 18.63 36.16
CA LEU A 145 2.83 17.21 35.87
C LEU A 145 2.48 16.94 34.40
N GLU A 146 1.62 17.77 33.79
CA GLU A 146 1.26 17.62 32.37
C GLU A 146 2.50 17.81 31.46
N SER A 147 3.35 18.79 31.79
CA SER A 147 4.60 19.02 31.05
C SER A 147 5.57 17.84 31.20
N ALA A 148 5.67 17.24 32.40
CA ALA A 148 6.47 16.06 32.65
C ALA A 148 5.98 14.83 31.88
N GLU A 149 4.67 14.61 31.84
CA GLU A 149 4.07 13.52 31.06
C GLU A 149 4.35 13.67 29.56
N ILE A 150 4.19 14.89 29.03
CA ILE A 150 4.49 15.21 27.63
C ILE A 150 5.97 14.94 27.32
N LEU A 151 6.90 15.48 28.11
CA LEU A 151 8.33 15.29 27.89
C LEU A 151 8.74 13.82 28.02
N LYS A 152 8.19 13.10 28.99
CA LYS A 152 8.43 11.66 29.15
C LYS A 152 8.01 10.90 27.90
N SER A 153 6.80 11.17 27.39
CA SER A 153 6.30 10.53 26.16
C SER A 153 7.16 10.86 24.92
N GLN A 154 7.84 12.01 24.90
CA GLN A 154 8.76 12.39 23.82
C GLN A 154 10.09 11.64 23.93
N LEU A 155 10.67 11.54 25.12
CA LEU A 155 11.91 10.78 25.35
C LEU A 155 11.70 9.28 25.07
N GLU A 156 10.58 8.73 25.50
CA GLU A 156 10.19 7.33 25.21
C GLU A 156 10.04 7.08 23.71
N TYR A 157 9.52 8.06 22.96
CA TYR A 157 9.46 7.97 21.50
C TYR A 157 10.86 7.90 20.88
N LEU A 158 11.83 8.66 21.39
CA LEU A 158 13.22 8.59 20.91
C LEU A 158 13.84 7.21 21.17
N ILE A 159 13.50 6.57 22.29
CA ILE A 159 13.92 5.19 22.59
C ILE A 159 13.30 4.23 21.59
N VAL A 160 11.99 4.36 21.32
CA VAL A 160 11.28 3.55 20.33
C VAL A 160 11.89 3.71 18.94
N GLN A 161 12.28 4.92 18.53
CA GLN A 161 12.98 5.16 17.27
C GLN A 161 14.35 4.49 17.18
N LYS A 162 15.04 4.30 18.31
CA LYS A 162 16.31 3.56 18.36
C LYS A 162 16.09 2.04 18.25
N VAL A 163 15.05 1.51 18.88
CA VAL A 163 14.69 0.08 18.80
C VAL A 163 14.16 -0.26 17.41
N ASN A 164 13.31 0.61 16.85
CA ASN A 164 12.81 0.59 15.49
C ASN A 164 12.14 -0.74 15.07
N THR A 165 11.32 -1.32 15.94
CA THR A 165 10.48 -2.51 15.63
C THR A 165 9.00 -2.15 15.70
N TYR A 166 8.17 -2.86 14.95
CA TYR A 166 6.73 -2.59 14.95
C TYR A 166 6.12 -2.81 16.35
N GLU A 167 6.61 -3.78 17.13
CA GLU A 167 6.15 -4.04 18.50
C GLU A 167 6.48 -2.87 19.43
N ALA A 168 7.66 -2.25 19.27
CA ALA A 168 8.03 -1.08 20.06
C ALA A 168 7.09 0.10 19.76
N TYR A 169 6.78 0.35 18.49
CA TYR A 169 5.81 1.38 18.11
C TYR A 169 4.38 1.04 18.58
N ALA A 170 3.96 -0.23 18.51
CA ALA A 170 2.66 -0.67 19.01
C ALA A 170 2.52 -0.43 20.52
N ASN A 171 3.54 -0.82 21.29
CA ASN A 171 3.59 -0.60 22.74
C ASN A 171 3.59 0.89 23.08
N TYR A 172 4.33 1.71 22.33
CA TYR A 172 4.31 3.16 22.48
C TYR A 172 2.93 3.75 22.26
N MET A 173 2.26 3.40 21.16
CA MET A 173 0.92 3.89 20.84
C MET A 173 -0.11 3.49 21.88
N LYS A 174 0.03 2.29 22.47
CA LYS A 174 -0.80 1.81 23.58
C LYS A 174 -0.52 2.55 24.89
N LYS A 175 0.75 2.82 25.21
CA LYS A 175 1.18 3.49 26.44
C LYS A 175 0.89 4.99 26.42
N TYR A 176 0.96 5.65 25.26
CA TYR A 176 0.81 7.11 25.10
C TYR A 176 -0.22 7.51 24.03
N PRO A 177 -1.50 7.12 24.16
CA PRO A 177 -2.51 7.33 23.11
C PRO A 177 -2.80 8.82 22.79
N LYS A 178 -2.45 9.75 23.69
CA LYS A 178 -2.61 11.20 23.52
C LYS A 178 -1.33 11.90 23.01
N SER A 179 -0.25 11.16 22.77
CA SER A 179 1.00 11.75 22.31
C SER A 179 0.83 12.39 20.94
N LYS A 180 1.43 13.57 20.74
CA LYS A 180 1.51 14.23 19.43
C LYS A 180 2.29 13.41 18.39
N LYS A 181 3.05 12.40 18.84
CA LYS A 181 3.83 11.50 17.99
C LYS A 181 3.06 10.28 17.48
N ILE A 182 1.81 10.07 17.90
CA ILE A 182 0.98 8.96 17.44
C ILE A 182 0.88 8.85 15.90
N PRO A 183 0.65 9.94 15.12
CA PRO A 183 0.58 9.84 13.67
C PRO A 183 1.88 9.34 13.03
N GLU A 184 3.03 9.86 13.49
CA GLU A 184 4.36 9.45 13.02
C GLU A 184 4.68 8.00 13.42
N ALA A 185 4.36 7.63 14.66
CA ALA A 185 4.51 6.29 15.20
C ALA A 185 3.70 5.27 14.39
N ARG A 186 2.43 5.59 14.09
CA ARG A 186 1.53 4.74 13.31
C ARG A 186 2.06 4.48 11.90
N LYS A 187 2.48 5.54 11.20
CA LYS A 187 3.06 5.39 9.87
C LYS A 187 4.28 4.46 9.87
N THR A 188 5.15 4.60 10.86
CA THR A 188 6.36 3.76 10.97
C THR A 188 6.01 2.33 11.37
N TYR A 189 5.06 2.15 12.30
CA TYR A 189 4.48 0.87 12.67
C TYR A 189 3.96 0.12 11.44
N ASP A 190 3.09 0.74 10.64
CA ASP A 190 2.46 0.09 9.48
C ASP A 190 3.52 -0.37 8.46
N LEU A 191 4.54 0.46 8.22
CA LEU A 191 5.65 0.15 7.32
C LEU A 191 6.50 -1.02 7.83
N LEU A 192 6.87 -1.00 9.10
CA LEU A 192 7.70 -2.05 9.70
C LEU A 192 6.94 -3.37 9.81
N LEU A 193 5.64 -3.31 10.12
CA LEU A 193 4.76 -4.47 10.15
C LEU A 193 4.74 -5.14 8.77
N TYR A 194 4.45 -4.38 7.71
CA TYR A 194 4.47 -4.89 6.34
C TYR A 194 5.83 -5.52 5.99
N LYS A 195 6.94 -4.79 6.20
CA LYS A 195 8.28 -5.29 5.91
C LYS A 195 8.64 -6.55 6.68
N THR A 196 8.22 -6.66 7.94
CA THR A 196 8.55 -7.81 8.79
C THR A 196 7.78 -9.05 8.34
N PHE A 197 6.48 -8.91 8.10
CA PHE A 197 5.63 -10.04 7.71
C PHE A 197 5.76 -10.45 6.24
N THR A 198 6.44 -9.66 5.42
CA THR A 198 6.72 -9.97 4.00
C THR A 198 8.22 -10.09 3.69
N ALA A 199 9.06 -10.19 4.72
CA ALA A 199 10.53 -10.13 4.60
C ALA A 199 11.13 -11.22 3.71
N ASP A 200 10.57 -12.42 3.74
CA ASP A 200 11.03 -13.57 2.95
C ASP A 200 10.60 -13.48 1.47
N GLY A 201 9.70 -12.55 1.13
CA GLY A 201 9.16 -12.35 -0.22
C GLY A 201 8.39 -13.56 -0.76
N THR A 202 7.92 -14.47 0.08
CA THR A 202 7.25 -15.70 -0.37
C THR A 202 5.75 -15.48 -0.60
N LEU A 203 5.17 -16.31 -1.48
CA LEU A 203 3.72 -16.32 -1.70
C LEU A 203 2.95 -16.55 -0.39
N GLN A 204 3.46 -17.41 0.49
CA GLN A 204 2.84 -17.68 1.79
C GLN A 204 2.91 -16.48 2.73
N ALA A 205 4.01 -15.72 2.74
CA ALA A 205 4.12 -14.54 3.58
C ALA A 205 3.14 -13.44 3.17
N TYR A 206 3.03 -13.15 1.87
CA TYR A 206 2.02 -12.20 1.40
C TYR A 206 0.59 -12.69 1.66
N LYS A 207 0.31 -14.00 1.46
CA LYS A 207 -0.98 -14.60 1.80
C LYS A 207 -1.33 -14.43 3.28
N ASN A 208 -0.37 -14.71 4.17
CA ASN A 208 -0.54 -14.53 5.60
C ASN A 208 -0.74 -13.06 5.96
N PHE A 209 -0.01 -12.14 5.32
CA PHE A 209 -0.16 -10.71 5.55
C PHE A 209 -1.56 -10.23 5.19
N ILE A 210 -2.05 -10.58 3.98
CA ILE A 210 -3.39 -10.22 3.50
C ILE A 210 -4.47 -10.76 4.43
N ALA A 211 -4.34 -12.01 4.89
CA ALA A 211 -5.32 -12.63 5.78
C ALA A 211 -5.39 -11.96 7.17
N ASN A 212 -4.25 -11.55 7.71
CA ASN A 212 -4.16 -11.07 9.10
C ASN A 212 -4.22 -9.54 9.25
N PHE A 213 -3.98 -8.77 8.17
CA PHE A 213 -3.86 -7.30 8.24
C PHE A 213 -4.72 -6.56 7.22
N GLN A 214 -6.04 -6.80 7.26
CA GLN A 214 -7.04 -6.23 6.35
C GLN A 214 -7.18 -4.69 6.43
N GLU A 215 -6.76 -4.06 7.52
CA GLU A 215 -6.79 -2.60 7.69
C GLU A 215 -5.45 -1.93 7.35
N SER A 216 -4.44 -2.70 6.91
CA SER A 216 -3.13 -2.14 6.63
C SER A 216 -3.16 -1.20 5.42
N PRO A 217 -2.49 -0.04 5.47
CA PRO A 217 -2.30 0.80 4.28
C PRO A 217 -1.47 0.13 3.18
N TYR A 218 -0.83 -1.02 3.47
CA TYR A 218 -0.04 -1.81 2.53
C TYR A 218 -0.79 -3.03 1.97
N LEU A 219 -2.10 -3.17 2.25
CA LEU A 219 -2.89 -4.32 1.80
C LEU A 219 -2.88 -4.46 0.28
N GLU A 220 -3.15 -3.38 -0.45
CA GLU A 220 -3.19 -3.37 -1.92
C GLU A 220 -1.81 -3.75 -2.51
N GLU A 221 -0.74 -3.21 -1.95
CA GLU A 221 0.63 -3.57 -2.37
C GLU A 221 0.92 -5.06 -2.13
N ALA A 222 0.47 -5.60 -0.99
CA ALA A 222 0.59 -7.02 -0.69
C ALA A 222 -0.20 -7.90 -1.66
N ILE A 223 -1.43 -7.53 -2.01
CA ILE A 223 -2.26 -8.25 -2.99
C ILE A 223 -1.58 -8.27 -4.35
N VAL A 224 -1.11 -7.11 -4.84
CA VAL A 224 -0.42 -7.01 -6.13
C VAL A 224 0.86 -7.85 -6.16
N LYS A 225 1.59 -7.95 -5.05
CA LYS A 225 2.77 -8.81 -4.92
C LYS A 225 2.42 -10.30 -4.82
N PHE A 226 1.36 -10.64 -4.11
CA PHE A 226 0.83 -11.99 -4.04
C PHE A 226 0.44 -12.50 -5.44
N GLU A 227 -0.38 -11.75 -6.18
CA GLU A 227 -0.81 -12.11 -7.54
C GLU A 227 0.38 -12.27 -8.51
N GLN A 228 1.39 -11.40 -8.38
CA GLN A 228 2.63 -11.49 -9.16
C GLN A 228 3.36 -12.82 -8.95
N LEU A 229 3.50 -13.22 -7.68
CA LEU A 229 4.21 -14.45 -7.32
C LEU A 229 3.39 -15.68 -7.69
N GLU A 230 2.08 -15.64 -7.50
CA GLU A 230 1.17 -16.70 -7.89
C GLU A 230 1.19 -16.91 -9.40
N PHE A 231 1.07 -15.83 -10.18
CA PHE A 231 1.17 -15.96 -11.63
C PHE A 231 2.55 -16.49 -12.07
N LYS A 232 3.63 -16.05 -11.41
CA LYS A 232 4.97 -16.56 -11.71
C LYS A 232 5.11 -18.06 -11.40
N SER A 233 4.53 -18.56 -10.31
CA SER A 233 4.56 -20.01 -10.02
C SER A 233 3.82 -20.82 -11.07
N LEU A 234 2.72 -20.27 -11.61
CA LEU A 234 1.98 -20.91 -12.71
C LEU A 234 2.80 -21.00 -13.99
N LEU A 235 3.61 -19.98 -14.30
CA LEU A 235 4.51 -20.04 -15.45
C LEU A 235 5.59 -21.13 -15.30
N THR A 236 6.05 -21.39 -14.08
CA THR A 236 7.03 -22.46 -13.81
C THR A 236 6.41 -23.85 -13.86
N GLU A 237 5.21 -24.04 -13.31
CA GLU A 237 4.48 -25.31 -13.38
C GLU A 237 3.97 -25.57 -14.80
N ASN A 238 3.53 -24.50 -15.46
CA ASN A 238 2.94 -24.48 -16.79
C ASN A 238 1.89 -25.59 -16.96
N SER A 239 0.92 -25.65 -16.04
CA SER A 239 -0.19 -26.60 -16.03
C SER A 239 -1.51 -25.92 -16.44
N LEU A 240 -2.42 -26.69 -17.05
CA LEU A 240 -3.73 -26.15 -17.43
C LEU A 240 -4.55 -25.81 -16.17
N GLU A 241 -4.55 -26.73 -15.21
CA GLU A 241 -5.25 -26.63 -13.93
C GLU A 241 -4.82 -25.39 -13.15
N GLY A 242 -3.54 -25.06 -13.19
CA GLY A 242 -2.99 -23.88 -12.54
C GLY A 242 -3.53 -22.58 -13.13
N TYR A 243 -3.53 -22.44 -14.46
CA TYR A 243 -4.11 -21.25 -15.11
C TYR A 243 -5.61 -21.15 -14.89
N GLU A 244 -6.34 -22.27 -14.92
CA GLU A 244 -7.78 -22.30 -14.63
C GLU A 244 -8.07 -21.79 -13.21
N LYS A 245 -7.33 -22.31 -12.22
CA LYS A 245 -7.47 -21.87 -10.83
C LYS A 245 -7.25 -20.36 -10.70
N PHE A 246 -6.20 -19.84 -11.34
CA PHE A 246 -5.87 -18.41 -11.29
C PHE A 246 -6.98 -17.52 -11.85
N VAL A 247 -7.53 -17.86 -13.02
CA VAL A 247 -8.62 -17.09 -13.66
C VAL A 247 -9.86 -17.07 -12.77
N ASN A 248 -10.14 -18.17 -12.06
CA ASN A 248 -11.30 -18.28 -11.18
C ASN A 248 -11.12 -17.52 -9.86
N GLU A 249 -9.93 -17.60 -9.25
CA GLU A 249 -9.65 -16.97 -7.96
C GLU A 249 -9.33 -15.47 -8.08
N ASN A 250 -8.87 -15.00 -9.25
CA ASN A 250 -8.42 -13.62 -9.47
C ASN A 250 -9.12 -12.94 -10.67
N PRO A 251 -10.46 -12.71 -10.61
CA PRO A 251 -11.24 -12.21 -11.75
C PRO A 251 -10.81 -10.81 -12.23
N ASP A 252 -10.30 -9.96 -11.33
CA ASP A 252 -9.89 -8.59 -11.62
C ASP A 252 -8.37 -8.42 -11.83
N SER A 253 -7.60 -9.52 -11.74
CA SER A 253 -6.15 -9.42 -11.87
C SER A 253 -5.72 -9.01 -13.27
N LYS A 254 -4.73 -8.13 -13.35
CA LYS A 254 -4.10 -7.72 -14.62
C LYS A 254 -3.43 -8.90 -15.36
N TYR A 255 -3.12 -9.99 -14.66
CA TYR A 255 -2.52 -11.19 -15.24
C TYR A 255 -3.55 -12.16 -15.83
N ARG A 256 -4.85 -11.94 -15.56
CA ARG A 256 -5.93 -12.82 -16.04
C ARG A 256 -5.89 -13.05 -17.56
N LYS A 257 -5.65 -11.99 -18.33
CA LYS A 257 -5.54 -12.07 -19.80
C LYS A 257 -4.44 -13.04 -20.24
N TRP A 258 -3.29 -13.03 -19.56
CA TRP A 258 -2.18 -13.92 -19.87
C TRP A 258 -2.49 -15.37 -19.52
N ALA A 259 -3.17 -15.62 -18.39
CA ALA A 259 -3.64 -16.94 -18.03
C ALA A 259 -4.68 -17.46 -19.04
N GLU A 260 -5.64 -16.63 -19.44
CA GLU A 260 -6.64 -16.97 -20.46
C GLU A 260 -6.02 -17.29 -21.84
N ASP A 261 -4.99 -16.53 -22.24
CA ASP A 261 -4.23 -16.78 -23.48
C ASP A 261 -3.42 -18.08 -23.37
N SER A 262 -2.87 -18.39 -22.19
CA SER A 262 -2.13 -19.64 -21.92
C SER A 262 -3.05 -20.86 -21.95
N ILE A 263 -4.28 -20.74 -21.41
CA ILE A 263 -5.32 -21.77 -21.54
C ILE A 263 -5.64 -21.98 -23.02
N TYR A 264 -5.90 -20.91 -23.78
CA TYR A 264 -6.19 -21.02 -25.22
C TYR A 264 -5.06 -21.70 -26.00
N ALA A 265 -3.80 -21.41 -25.68
CA ALA A 265 -2.64 -22.05 -26.32
C ALA A 265 -2.63 -23.58 -26.15
N ARG A 266 -3.18 -24.12 -25.04
CA ARG A 266 -3.26 -25.57 -24.81
C ARG A 266 -4.15 -26.31 -25.80
N PHE A 267 -5.19 -25.64 -26.27
CA PHE A 267 -6.15 -26.21 -27.23
C PHE A 267 -5.76 -25.88 -28.68
N THR A 268 -4.76 -25.02 -28.90
CA THR A 268 -4.45 -24.50 -30.24
C THR A 268 -3.03 -24.78 -30.72
N SER A 269 -2.23 -25.49 -29.92
CA SER A 269 -0.86 -25.91 -30.30
C SER A 269 -0.85 -26.88 -31.49
N PHE A 270 -1.85 -27.77 -31.60
CA PHE A 270 -2.09 -28.63 -32.75
C PHE A 270 -3.56 -28.53 -33.13
N PRO A 271 -3.95 -27.50 -33.91
CA PRO A 271 -5.35 -27.13 -34.05
C PRO A 271 -6.16 -28.21 -34.76
N SER A 272 -7.21 -28.69 -34.09
CA SER A 272 -8.23 -29.56 -34.66
C SER A 272 -9.63 -28.99 -34.38
N ILE A 273 -10.62 -29.44 -35.16
CA ILE A 273 -12.03 -29.11 -34.91
C ILE A 273 -12.41 -29.44 -33.46
N LYS A 274 -12.02 -30.63 -32.99
CA LYS A 274 -12.34 -31.11 -31.64
C LYS A 274 -11.71 -30.22 -30.57
N ASP A 275 -10.46 -29.78 -30.73
CA ASP A 275 -9.81 -28.96 -29.70
C ASP A 275 -10.44 -27.56 -29.59
N TYR A 276 -10.85 -26.96 -30.72
CA TYR A 276 -11.60 -25.70 -30.68
C TYR A 276 -12.98 -25.87 -30.04
N GLU A 277 -13.69 -26.97 -30.34
CA GLU A 277 -14.96 -27.29 -29.70
C GLU A 277 -14.81 -27.49 -28.19
N ASP A 278 -13.81 -28.28 -27.77
CA ASP A 278 -13.50 -28.53 -26.37
C ASP A 278 -13.19 -27.20 -25.65
N PHE A 279 -12.41 -26.31 -26.27
CA PHE A 279 -12.13 -24.98 -25.72
C PHE A 279 -13.37 -24.09 -25.60
N ILE A 280 -14.16 -23.96 -26.67
CA ILE A 280 -15.36 -23.11 -26.70
C ILE A 280 -16.38 -23.60 -25.67
N SER A 281 -16.56 -24.92 -25.56
CA SER A 281 -17.48 -25.53 -24.61
C SER A 281 -17.01 -25.36 -23.17
N LYS A 282 -15.72 -25.57 -22.90
CA LYS A 282 -15.16 -25.52 -21.54
C LYS A 282 -14.96 -24.10 -21.02
N TYR A 283 -14.64 -23.14 -21.88
CA TYR A 283 -14.34 -21.75 -21.48
C TYR A 283 -15.14 -20.70 -22.26
N PRO A 284 -16.49 -20.71 -22.19
CA PRO A 284 -17.35 -19.82 -22.99
C PRO A 284 -17.14 -18.32 -22.72
N ASN A 285 -16.58 -17.96 -21.56
CA ASN A 285 -16.29 -16.58 -21.17
C ASN A 285 -14.82 -16.17 -21.39
N ASN A 286 -13.97 -17.06 -21.89
CA ASN A 286 -12.57 -16.73 -22.17
C ASN A 286 -12.52 -15.72 -23.32
N ARG A 287 -11.66 -14.71 -23.20
CA ARG A 287 -11.49 -13.66 -24.22
C ARG A 287 -11.17 -14.18 -25.63
N ASN A 288 -10.61 -15.38 -25.75
CA ASN A 288 -10.22 -16.00 -27.02
C ASN A 288 -11.32 -16.84 -27.68
N VAL A 289 -12.53 -16.92 -27.10
CA VAL A 289 -13.65 -17.68 -27.68
C VAL A 289 -14.00 -17.20 -29.09
N ARG A 290 -13.95 -15.89 -29.35
CA ARG A 290 -14.14 -15.36 -30.71
C ARG A 290 -13.13 -15.93 -31.69
N ASN A 291 -11.84 -15.84 -31.34
CA ASN A 291 -10.76 -16.36 -32.18
C ASN A 291 -10.89 -17.88 -32.39
N ALA A 292 -11.33 -18.62 -31.36
CA ALA A 292 -11.59 -20.05 -31.48
C ALA A 292 -12.70 -20.36 -32.49
N TRP A 293 -13.81 -19.63 -32.44
CA TRP A 293 -14.89 -19.76 -33.43
C TRP A 293 -14.43 -19.44 -34.85
N ASP A 294 -13.68 -18.36 -35.03
CA ASP A 294 -13.17 -17.96 -36.35
C ASP A 294 -12.25 -19.04 -36.95
N LYS A 295 -11.39 -19.65 -36.12
CA LYS A 295 -10.51 -20.75 -36.55
C LYS A 295 -11.26 -22.04 -36.82
N LEU A 296 -12.21 -22.39 -35.96
CA LEU A 296 -13.10 -23.54 -36.15
C LEU A 296 -13.88 -23.41 -37.46
N TYR A 297 -14.43 -22.23 -37.74
CA TYR A 297 -15.17 -21.95 -38.97
C TYR A 297 -14.34 -22.22 -40.22
N VAL A 298 -13.13 -21.64 -40.28
CA VAL A 298 -12.20 -21.83 -41.41
C VAL A 298 -11.78 -23.30 -41.56
N LEU A 299 -11.45 -23.97 -40.45
CA LEU A 299 -10.99 -25.35 -40.49
C LEU A 299 -12.09 -26.33 -40.91
N TYR A 300 -13.32 -26.12 -40.41
CA TYR A 300 -14.46 -26.97 -40.72
C TYR A 300 -14.90 -26.82 -42.18
N ASN A 301 -14.87 -25.58 -42.70
CA ASN A 301 -15.34 -25.24 -44.04
C ASN A 301 -14.19 -25.10 -45.05
N ASP A 302 -13.04 -25.71 -44.81
CA ASP A 302 -11.87 -25.60 -45.70
C ASP A 302 -12.16 -26.09 -47.13
N SER A 303 -13.08 -27.06 -47.27
CA SER A 303 -13.56 -27.52 -48.58
C SER A 303 -14.34 -26.47 -49.34
N GLY A 304 -15.04 -25.57 -48.64
CA GLY A 304 -15.89 -24.52 -49.19
C GLY A 304 -17.07 -25.01 -50.00
N THR A 305 -17.60 -26.21 -49.70
CA THR A 305 -18.74 -26.77 -50.44
C THR A 305 -20.05 -26.49 -49.70
N PRO A 306 -21.19 -26.51 -50.40
CA PRO A 306 -22.49 -26.36 -49.74
C PRO A 306 -22.68 -27.36 -48.60
N GLU A 307 -22.21 -28.60 -48.77
CA GLU A 307 -22.34 -29.65 -47.76
C GLU A 307 -21.53 -29.34 -46.49
N SER A 308 -20.33 -28.76 -46.60
CA SER A 308 -19.54 -28.40 -45.43
C SER A 308 -20.20 -27.28 -44.63
N TYR A 309 -20.70 -26.23 -45.31
CA TYR A 309 -21.35 -25.12 -44.65
C TYR A 309 -22.70 -25.51 -44.03
N GLU A 310 -23.50 -26.32 -44.71
CA GLU A 310 -24.77 -26.83 -44.16
C GLU A 310 -24.52 -27.77 -42.97
N ALA A 311 -23.50 -28.62 -43.03
CA ALA A 311 -23.11 -29.44 -41.89
C ALA A 311 -22.63 -28.57 -40.71
N PHE A 312 -21.90 -27.49 -40.97
CA PHE A 312 -21.51 -26.52 -39.95
C PHE A 312 -22.73 -25.85 -39.31
N LYS A 313 -23.67 -25.36 -40.13
CA LYS A 313 -24.93 -24.73 -39.69
C LYS A 313 -25.77 -25.67 -38.81
N ALA A 314 -25.87 -26.94 -39.21
CA ALA A 314 -26.59 -27.96 -38.46
C ALA A 314 -25.91 -28.30 -37.13
N ARG A 315 -24.57 -28.36 -37.10
CA ARG A 315 -23.79 -28.69 -35.89
C ARG A 315 -23.73 -27.54 -34.89
N TYR A 316 -23.69 -26.30 -35.36
CA TYR A 316 -23.57 -25.10 -34.53
C TYR A 316 -24.73 -24.12 -34.78
N PRO A 317 -25.96 -24.45 -34.35
CA PRO A 317 -27.14 -23.63 -34.61
C PRO A 317 -27.10 -22.23 -34.00
N ASN A 318 -26.27 -22.04 -32.96
CA ASN A 318 -26.05 -20.76 -32.29
C ASN A 318 -24.75 -20.08 -32.73
N TYR A 319 -24.25 -20.39 -33.94
CA TYR A 319 -23.06 -19.72 -34.47
C TYR A 319 -23.27 -18.20 -34.52
N ARG A 320 -22.25 -17.48 -34.07
CA ARG A 320 -22.32 -16.04 -33.78
C ARG A 320 -22.46 -15.14 -35.00
N GLU A 321 -22.06 -15.60 -36.19
CA GLU A 321 -22.12 -14.81 -37.44
C GLU A 321 -23.06 -15.49 -38.46
N PRO A 322 -24.39 -15.56 -38.21
CA PRO A 322 -25.31 -16.31 -39.07
C PRO A 322 -25.44 -15.74 -40.48
N TYR A 323 -25.33 -14.42 -40.65
CA TYR A 323 -25.40 -13.78 -41.96
C TYR A 323 -24.17 -14.07 -42.83
N GLN A 324 -22.98 -14.13 -42.22
CA GLN A 324 -21.77 -14.54 -42.94
C GLN A 324 -21.91 -15.97 -43.44
N LEU A 325 -22.37 -16.87 -42.57
CA LEU A 325 -22.59 -18.28 -42.92
C LEU A 325 -23.60 -18.43 -44.06
N GLU A 326 -24.71 -17.70 -44.05
CA GLU A 326 -25.69 -17.75 -45.15
C GLU A 326 -25.10 -17.26 -46.47
N ASN A 327 -24.35 -16.15 -46.46
CA ASN A 327 -23.68 -15.65 -47.66
C ASN A 327 -22.65 -16.66 -48.21
N ASP A 328 -21.89 -17.32 -47.33
CA ASP A 328 -20.91 -18.33 -47.71
C ASP A 328 -21.61 -19.59 -48.27
N ILE A 329 -22.80 -19.96 -47.75
CA ILE A 329 -23.65 -21.01 -48.32
C ILE A 329 -24.07 -20.64 -49.75
N GLU A 330 -24.64 -19.44 -49.96
CA GLU A 330 -25.05 -18.99 -51.29
C GLU A 330 -23.87 -18.96 -52.28
N LEU A 331 -22.71 -18.45 -51.83
CA LEU A 331 -21.49 -18.40 -52.63
C LEU A 331 -21.01 -19.81 -52.99
N SER A 332 -21.02 -20.75 -52.06
CA SER A 332 -20.62 -22.14 -52.30
C SER A 332 -21.57 -22.86 -53.26
N GLN A 333 -22.87 -22.55 -53.23
CA GLN A 333 -23.87 -23.07 -54.17
C GLN A 333 -23.64 -22.51 -55.58
N PHE A 334 -23.30 -21.22 -55.67
CA PHE A 334 -22.92 -20.58 -56.94
C PHE A 334 -21.69 -21.27 -57.56
N GLY A 335 -20.65 -21.53 -56.75
CA GLY A 335 -19.48 -22.30 -57.14
C GLY A 335 -19.82 -23.73 -57.58
N ALA A 336 -20.63 -24.44 -56.81
CA ALA A 336 -21.07 -25.80 -57.15
C ALA A 336 -21.82 -25.85 -58.48
N LYS A 337 -22.68 -24.86 -58.77
CA LYS A 337 -23.39 -24.75 -60.04
C LYS A 337 -22.43 -24.52 -61.21
N MET A 338 -21.40 -23.68 -61.05
CA MET A 338 -20.36 -23.53 -62.07
C MET A 338 -19.67 -24.86 -62.38
N LEU A 339 -19.27 -25.60 -61.33
CA LEU A 339 -18.58 -26.88 -61.49
C LEU A 339 -19.46 -27.91 -62.20
N ASN A 340 -20.74 -28.02 -61.81
CA ASN A 340 -21.68 -29.00 -62.36
C ASN A 340 -22.09 -28.73 -63.82
N THR A 341 -22.04 -27.46 -64.23
CA THR A 341 -22.39 -27.04 -65.61
C THR A 341 -21.17 -26.89 -66.50
N ASN A 342 -19.97 -27.19 -65.99
CA ASN A 342 -18.71 -26.89 -66.67
C ASN A 342 -18.65 -25.42 -67.14
N PHE A 343 -19.05 -24.50 -66.25
CA PHE A 343 -19.10 -23.06 -66.46
C PHE A 343 -20.08 -22.56 -67.55
N LEU A 344 -20.98 -23.42 -68.05
CA LEU A 344 -21.96 -23.00 -69.04
C LEU A 344 -22.99 -22.01 -68.45
N GLY A 345 -23.12 -20.84 -69.08
CA GLY A 345 -24.05 -19.79 -68.65
C GLY A 345 -23.50 -18.89 -67.53
N PHE A 346 -22.19 -18.90 -67.32
CA PHE A 346 -21.49 -17.99 -66.40
C PHE A 346 -20.53 -17.10 -67.18
N GLU A 347 -20.60 -15.80 -66.90
CA GLU A 347 -19.68 -14.81 -67.46
C GLU A 347 -18.32 -14.85 -66.75
N GLU A 348 -17.24 -14.43 -67.42
CA GLU A 348 -15.89 -14.48 -66.85
C GLU A 348 -15.74 -13.63 -65.58
N ASP A 349 -16.43 -12.49 -65.50
CA ASP A 349 -16.43 -11.62 -64.32
C ASP A 349 -17.11 -12.27 -63.11
N GLN A 350 -18.12 -13.11 -63.33
CA GLN A 350 -18.77 -13.90 -62.29
C GLN A 350 -17.83 -14.98 -61.74
N VAL A 351 -17.07 -15.65 -62.62
CA VAL A 351 -16.05 -16.63 -62.23
C VAL A 351 -14.93 -15.94 -61.45
N ASP A 352 -14.49 -14.77 -61.90
CA ASP A 352 -13.48 -13.95 -61.23
C ASP A 352 -13.92 -13.55 -59.82
N ALA A 353 -15.14 -13.02 -59.70
CA ALA A 353 -15.71 -12.62 -58.42
C ALA A 353 -15.84 -13.81 -57.47
N TYR A 354 -16.30 -14.95 -57.96
CA TYR A 354 -16.37 -16.17 -57.15
C TYR A 354 -15.00 -16.61 -56.64
N ILE A 355 -13.97 -16.70 -57.51
CA ILE A 355 -12.63 -17.12 -57.08
C ILE A 355 -12.07 -16.16 -56.01
N ALA A 356 -12.27 -14.85 -56.19
CA ALA A 356 -11.78 -13.85 -55.25
C ALA A 356 -12.49 -13.92 -53.88
N LEU A 357 -13.80 -14.17 -53.87
CA LEU A 357 -14.59 -14.23 -52.64
C LEU A 357 -14.49 -15.59 -51.92
N ALA A 358 -14.39 -16.69 -52.67
CA ALA A 358 -14.35 -18.04 -52.12
C ALA A 358 -12.92 -18.52 -51.80
N ALA A 359 -11.88 -17.78 -52.18
CA ALA A 359 -10.51 -18.11 -51.75
C ALA A 359 -10.38 -17.96 -50.23
N PRO A 360 -9.67 -18.88 -49.52
CA PRO A 360 -8.81 -19.93 -50.04
C PRO A 360 -9.43 -21.35 -49.98
N THR A 361 -10.74 -21.51 -50.25
CA THR A 361 -11.39 -22.84 -50.17
C THR A 361 -10.91 -23.82 -51.24
N GLU A 362 -11.03 -25.13 -50.98
CA GLU A 362 -10.72 -26.15 -52.00
C GLU A 362 -11.64 -26.09 -53.22
N GLN A 363 -12.90 -25.63 -53.06
CA GLN A 363 -13.81 -25.41 -54.18
C GLN A 363 -13.29 -24.32 -55.13
N ALA A 364 -12.80 -23.19 -54.60
CA ALA A 364 -12.16 -22.14 -55.39
C ALA A 364 -10.89 -22.64 -56.11
N ILE A 365 -10.09 -23.47 -55.43
CA ILE A 365 -8.93 -24.15 -56.03
C ILE A 365 -9.37 -25.07 -57.19
N THR A 366 -10.47 -25.80 -57.01
CA THR A 366 -11.03 -26.68 -58.05
C THR A 366 -11.49 -25.90 -59.26
N VAL A 367 -12.16 -24.75 -59.05
CA VAL A 367 -12.53 -23.83 -60.13
C VAL A 367 -11.28 -23.37 -60.88
N LEU A 368 -10.23 -22.91 -60.19
CA LEU A 368 -8.96 -22.53 -60.83
C LEU A 368 -8.36 -23.66 -61.67
N LYS A 369 -8.28 -24.89 -61.13
CA LYS A 369 -7.75 -26.07 -61.85
C LYS A 369 -8.52 -26.33 -63.14
N LEU A 370 -9.85 -26.29 -63.10
CA LEU A 370 -10.67 -26.54 -64.29
C LEU A 370 -10.58 -25.40 -65.31
N ARG A 371 -10.48 -24.15 -64.88
CA ARG A 371 -10.34 -22.99 -65.77
C ARG A 371 -9.05 -23.01 -66.58
N ILE A 372 -7.94 -23.43 -65.97
CA ILE A 372 -6.65 -23.52 -66.69
C ILE A 372 -6.52 -24.81 -67.53
N LYS A 373 -7.37 -25.82 -67.30
CA LYS A 373 -7.25 -27.14 -67.94
C LYS A 373 -7.24 -27.09 -69.48
N PRO A 374 -8.13 -26.34 -70.18
CA PRO A 374 -8.09 -26.27 -71.64
C PRO A 374 -6.78 -25.69 -72.18
N TRP A 375 -6.23 -24.68 -71.50
CA TRP A 375 -4.93 -24.10 -71.86
C TRP A 375 -3.78 -25.06 -71.57
N LEU A 376 -3.88 -25.83 -70.47
CA LEU A 376 -2.91 -26.84 -70.12
C LEU A 376 -2.88 -27.96 -71.18
N ASP A 377 -4.04 -28.47 -71.59
CA ASP A 377 -4.18 -29.51 -72.62
C ASP A 377 -3.69 -29.00 -74.00
N ALA A 378 -3.90 -27.71 -74.29
CA ALA A 378 -3.41 -27.03 -75.49
C ALA A 378 -1.93 -26.56 -75.40
N HIS A 379 -1.20 -26.91 -74.34
CA HIS A 379 0.19 -26.51 -74.10
C HIS A 379 0.41 -24.98 -74.03
N GLN A 380 -0.63 -24.21 -73.71
CA GLN A 380 -0.62 -22.75 -73.55
C GLN A 380 -0.19 -22.34 -72.14
N TYR A 381 0.99 -22.80 -71.71
CA TYR A 381 1.48 -22.66 -70.33
C TYR A 381 1.54 -21.21 -69.82
N GLN A 382 1.89 -20.24 -70.68
CA GLN A 382 1.94 -18.83 -70.29
C GLN A 382 0.55 -18.29 -69.87
N LYS A 383 -0.54 -18.76 -70.51
CA LYS A 383 -1.89 -18.36 -70.12
C LYS A 383 -2.26 -18.92 -68.75
N CYS A 384 -1.91 -20.17 -68.48
CA CYS A 384 -2.09 -20.78 -67.16
C CYS A 384 -1.32 -20.00 -66.07
N ILE A 385 -0.05 -19.67 -66.33
CA ILE A 385 0.80 -18.90 -65.40
C ILE A 385 0.17 -17.53 -65.11
N ASN A 386 -0.19 -16.78 -66.15
CA ASN A 386 -0.81 -15.46 -65.98
C ASN A 386 -2.11 -15.53 -65.18
N TYR A 387 -2.95 -16.54 -65.46
CA TYR A 387 -4.22 -16.73 -64.78
C TYR A 387 -4.02 -17.10 -63.30
N LEU A 388 -3.12 -18.04 -62.98
CA LEU A 388 -2.83 -18.38 -61.58
C LEU A 388 -2.20 -17.21 -60.81
N THR A 389 -1.31 -16.45 -61.46
CA THR A 389 -0.66 -15.27 -60.86
C THR A 389 -1.70 -14.21 -60.51
N LYS A 390 -2.72 -14.01 -61.35
CA LYS A 390 -3.82 -13.06 -61.10
C LYS A 390 -4.53 -13.32 -59.76
N TYR A 391 -4.73 -14.58 -59.36
CA TYR A 391 -5.48 -14.89 -58.12
C TYR A 391 -4.60 -15.23 -56.92
N GLN A 392 -3.27 -15.33 -57.09
CA GLN A 392 -2.35 -15.81 -56.06
C GLN A 392 -2.50 -15.09 -54.71
N SER A 393 -2.71 -13.77 -54.72
CA SER A 393 -2.85 -12.95 -53.51
C SER A 393 -4.11 -13.25 -52.69
N TYR A 394 -5.19 -13.71 -53.32
CA TYR A 394 -6.45 -14.04 -52.62
C TYR A 394 -6.33 -15.33 -51.79
N PHE A 395 -5.37 -16.20 -52.11
CA PHE A 395 -5.22 -17.48 -51.42
C PHE A 395 -4.44 -17.41 -50.10
N HIS A 396 -3.93 -16.23 -49.70
CA HIS A 396 -3.29 -15.97 -48.41
C HIS A 396 -2.37 -17.12 -47.94
N GLN A 397 -2.70 -17.81 -46.85
CA GLN A 397 -1.92 -18.93 -46.32
C GLN A 397 -1.81 -20.15 -47.25
N LYS A 398 -2.70 -20.30 -48.23
CA LYS A 398 -2.65 -21.35 -49.28
C LYS A 398 -2.02 -20.86 -50.59
N SER A 399 -1.54 -19.61 -50.68
CA SER A 399 -0.87 -19.08 -51.88
C SER A 399 0.33 -19.92 -52.33
N TYR A 400 0.99 -20.63 -51.39
CA TYR A 400 2.10 -21.54 -51.70
C TYR A 400 1.71 -22.64 -52.71
N ARG A 401 0.46 -23.09 -52.72
CA ARG A 401 -0.02 -24.10 -53.69
C ARG A 401 0.02 -23.53 -55.10
N LEU A 402 -0.48 -22.30 -55.27
CA LEU A 402 -0.45 -21.60 -56.55
C LEU A 402 0.98 -21.29 -56.97
N SER A 403 1.85 -20.87 -56.04
CA SER A 403 3.29 -20.68 -56.33
C SER A 403 3.93 -21.94 -56.87
N SER A 404 3.71 -23.08 -56.21
CA SER A 404 4.25 -24.39 -56.63
C SER A 404 3.77 -24.79 -58.04
N TRP A 405 2.49 -24.55 -58.34
CA TRP A 405 1.95 -24.81 -59.67
C TRP A 405 2.53 -23.88 -60.74
N ILE A 406 2.67 -22.59 -60.43
CA ILE A 406 3.28 -21.60 -61.32
C ILE A 406 4.72 -22.03 -61.64
N ASP A 407 5.53 -22.38 -60.64
CA ASP A 407 6.91 -22.83 -60.84
C ASP A 407 6.99 -24.09 -61.71
N THR A 408 6.07 -25.02 -61.49
CA THR A 408 5.95 -26.25 -62.30
C THR A 408 5.62 -25.91 -63.75
N LEU A 409 4.67 -24.99 -63.98
CA LEU A 409 4.26 -24.56 -65.31
C LEU A 409 5.34 -23.76 -66.04
N VAL A 410 6.14 -22.96 -65.32
CA VAL A 410 7.30 -22.24 -65.89
C VAL A 410 8.31 -23.24 -66.44
N LYS A 411 8.67 -24.26 -65.66
CA LYS A 411 9.58 -25.32 -66.12
C LYS A 411 9.02 -26.09 -67.33
N ALA A 412 7.72 -26.38 -67.33
CA ALA A 412 7.05 -27.05 -68.43
C ALA A 412 7.06 -26.20 -69.71
N ARG A 413 6.77 -24.89 -69.60
CA ARG A 413 6.84 -23.92 -70.70
C ARG A 413 8.24 -23.91 -71.32
N ASP A 414 9.27 -23.73 -70.51
CA ASP A 414 10.65 -23.59 -70.99
C ASP A 414 11.14 -24.89 -71.68
N SER A 415 10.77 -26.05 -71.15
CA SER A 415 11.06 -27.35 -71.79
C SER A 415 10.33 -27.51 -73.13
N TYR A 416 9.05 -27.13 -73.18
CA TYR A 416 8.24 -27.23 -74.39
C TYR A 416 8.72 -26.27 -75.49
N GLU A 417 9.11 -25.05 -75.13
CA GLU A 417 9.67 -24.07 -76.06
C GLU A 417 11.01 -24.54 -76.63
N LYS A 418 11.88 -25.12 -75.79
CA LYS A 418 13.22 -25.57 -76.20
C LYS A 418 13.21 -26.84 -77.05
N ASN A 419 12.42 -27.85 -76.65
CA ASN A 419 12.58 -29.21 -77.18
C ASN A 419 11.28 -29.81 -77.74
N LYS A 420 10.14 -29.08 -77.68
CA LYS A 420 8.79 -29.62 -77.96
C LYS A 420 8.47 -30.90 -77.17
N LYS A 421 9.17 -31.11 -76.05
CA LYS A 421 8.99 -32.24 -75.14
C LYS A 421 8.55 -31.72 -73.78
N VAL A 422 7.54 -32.38 -73.23
CA VAL A 422 7.01 -32.12 -71.89
C VAL A 422 7.32 -33.32 -71.02
N THR A 423 8.06 -33.13 -69.93
CA THR A 423 8.25 -34.15 -68.90
C THR A 423 6.91 -34.35 -68.19
N ALA A 424 6.52 -35.58 -67.84
CA ALA A 424 5.28 -35.80 -67.10
C ALA A 424 5.28 -35.03 -65.77
N PHE A 425 4.24 -34.25 -65.50
CA PHE A 425 4.05 -33.52 -64.24
C PHE A 425 2.57 -33.50 -63.86
N THR A 426 2.29 -33.35 -62.57
CA THR A 426 0.94 -33.20 -62.02
C THR A 426 0.85 -31.93 -61.19
N LEU A 427 -0.27 -31.20 -61.32
CA LEU A 427 -0.62 -30.10 -60.44
C LEU A 427 -1.44 -30.67 -59.27
N ASN A 428 -0.78 -31.39 -58.36
CA ASN A 428 -1.43 -31.85 -57.13
C ASN A 428 -1.63 -30.67 -56.18
#